data_AF-A0A7C9R441-F1
#
_entry.id   AF-A0A7C9R441-F1
#
_cell.length_a   1.000
_cell.length_b   1.000
_cell.length_c   1.000
_cell.angle_alpha   90.00
_cell.angle_beta   90.00
_cell.angle_gamma   90.00
#
_symmetry.space_group_name_H-M   'P 1'
#
loop_
_entity.id
_entity.type
_entity.pdbx_description
1 polymer ?
#
loop_
_entity_poly.entity_id
_entity_poly.type
_entity_poly.pdbx_seq_one_letter_code
_entity_poly.pdbx_strand_id
1 'polypeptide(L)'
;MSWDILVHAASSPPQPVDEMPSDWKPLPLGSRSDVQAKISAVLQGTRWEDGGWGEYDKNGISLEFNLAGSEPLDGIMIHVRGGGDLFPLLKEFSARYGWYVLLPGEWMHHAATPEAEWMDFQDYRDQVTVPADEKPARGFLAGLKRRLLGPSA
;
A
#
# COMPACT_ATOMS: atom_id res chain seq x y z
N MET A 1 1.80 -8.94 -7.49
CA MET A 1 0.95 -7.72 -7.54
C MET A 1 1.46 -6.73 -6.50
N SER A 2 1.28 -5.43 -6.72
CA SER A 2 1.60 -4.37 -5.75
C SER A 2 0.33 -3.63 -5.32
N TRP A 3 0.41 -3.02 -4.13
CA TRP A 3 -0.53 -2.03 -3.64
C TRP A 3 0.13 -0.67 -3.84
N ASP A 4 -0.36 0.07 -4.83
CA ASP A 4 0.29 1.30 -5.27
C ASP A 4 -0.27 2.48 -4.47
N ILE A 5 0.63 3.24 -3.84
CA ILE A 5 0.27 4.44 -3.08
C ILE A 5 0.98 5.65 -3.69
N LEU A 6 0.34 6.82 -3.54
CA LEU A 6 0.89 8.10 -3.95
C LEU A 6 1.25 8.93 -2.72
N VAL A 7 2.30 9.74 -2.83
CA VAL A 7 2.71 10.66 -1.77
C VAL A 7 2.82 12.07 -2.33
N HIS A 8 2.19 13.03 -1.66
CA HIS A 8 2.16 14.44 -2.04
C HIS A 8 2.45 15.34 -0.83
N ALA A 9 3.05 16.51 -1.06
CA ALA A 9 3.09 17.56 -0.03
C ALA A 9 1.87 18.48 -0.18
N ALA A 10 1.39 19.02 0.94
CA ALA A 10 0.33 20.03 0.95
C ALA A 10 0.50 20.96 2.17
N SER A 11 0.01 22.20 2.06
CA SER A 11 0.05 23.17 3.16
C SER A 11 -0.93 22.84 4.29
N SER A 12 -1.97 22.06 3.97
CA SER A 12 -2.98 21.56 4.89
C SER A 12 -3.39 20.15 4.47
N PRO A 13 -4.02 19.37 5.36
CA PRO A 13 -4.57 18.07 4.98
C PRO A 13 -5.47 18.18 3.76
N PRO A 14 -5.21 17.40 2.69
CA PRO A 14 -6.10 17.32 1.53
C PRO A 14 -7.53 16.94 1.94
N GLN A 15 -8.51 17.41 1.18
CA GLN A 15 -9.91 16.99 1.31
C GLN A 15 -10.09 15.54 0.84
N PRO A 16 -11.19 14.87 1.23
CA PRO A 16 -11.55 13.56 0.68
C PRO A 16 -11.46 13.54 -0.84
N VAL A 17 -11.12 12.39 -1.42
CA VAL A 17 -10.85 12.29 -2.86
C VAL A 17 -12.07 12.73 -3.69
N ASP A 18 -13.29 12.41 -3.25
CA ASP A 18 -14.54 12.77 -3.91
C ASP A 18 -14.98 14.24 -3.72
N GLU A 19 -14.37 14.93 -2.76
CA GLU A 19 -14.57 16.37 -2.49
C GLU A 19 -13.45 17.24 -3.06
N MET A 20 -12.36 16.64 -3.55
CA MET A 20 -11.16 17.36 -3.97
C MET A 20 -11.45 18.27 -5.17
N PRO A 21 -11.06 19.56 -5.12
CA PRO A 21 -11.34 20.48 -6.21
C PRO A 21 -10.52 20.10 -7.45
N SER A 22 -11.08 20.30 -8.63
CA SER A 22 -10.46 19.91 -9.91
C SER A 22 -9.17 20.65 -10.24
N ASP A 23 -8.94 21.80 -9.60
CA ASP A 23 -7.73 22.61 -9.71
C ASP A 23 -6.78 22.43 -8.52
N TRP A 24 -7.02 21.45 -7.65
CA TRP A 24 -6.10 21.11 -6.57
C TRP A 24 -4.71 20.80 -7.15
N LYS A 25 -3.68 21.36 -6.52
CA LYS A 25 -2.29 21.11 -6.86
C LYS A 25 -1.49 20.79 -5.60
N PRO A 26 -0.68 19.73 -5.61
CA PRO A 26 0.23 19.46 -4.51
C PRO A 26 1.29 20.56 -4.41
N LEU A 27 1.88 20.70 -3.23
CA LEU A 27 3.13 21.41 -3.08
C LEU A 27 4.30 20.56 -3.60
N PRO A 28 5.38 21.18 -4.06
CA PRO A 28 6.58 20.45 -4.44
C PRO A 28 7.19 19.70 -3.24
N LEU A 29 7.51 18.42 -3.42
CA LEU A 29 8.25 17.59 -2.46
C LEU A 29 9.72 18.00 -2.34
N GLY A 30 10.29 18.55 -3.43
CA GLY A 30 11.67 19.01 -3.54
C GLY A 30 12.37 18.51 -4.81
N SER A 31 13.70 18.69 -4.89
CA SER A 31 14.51 18.02 -5.92
C SER A 31 14.54 16.51 -5.71
N ARG A 32 14.90 15.72 -6.72
CA ARG A 32 15.00 14.27 -6.57
C ARG A 32 15.98 13.88 -5.48
N SER A 33 17.15 14.53 -5.41
CA SER A 33 18.14 14.29 -4.36
C SER A 33 17.59 14.58 -2.96
N ASP A 34 16.80 15.64 -2.81
CA ASP A 34 16.19 15.97 -1.51
C ASP A 34 15.16 14.91 -1.09
N VAL A 35 14.32 14.47 -2.03
CA VAL A 35 13.30 13.43 -1.78
C VAL A 35 13.98 12.09 -1.45
N GLN A 36 15.02 11.70 -2.18
CA GLN A 36 15.81 10.49 -1.88
C GLN A 36 16.45 10.56 -0.49
N ALA A 37 17.01 11.71 -0.11
CA ALA A 37 17.60 11.92 1.21
C ALA A 37 16.55 11.82 2.33
N LYS A 38 15.37 12.43 2.16
CA LYS A 38 14.25 12.33 3.10
C LYS A 38 13.77 10.88 3.26
N ILE A 39 13.62 10.16 2.15
CA ILE A 39 13.22 8.75 2.19
C ILE A 39 14.25 7.90 2.91
N SER A 40 15.53 8.06 2.58
CA SER A 40 16.63 7.28 3.17
C SER A 40 16.84 7.57 4.67
N ALA A 41 16.43 8.75 5.14
CA ALA A 41 16.48 9.11 6.56
C ALA A 41 15.43 8.36 7.41
N VAL A 42 14.31 7.96 6.81
CA VAL A 42 13.27 7.13 7.45
C VAL A 42 13.56 5.65 7.20
N LEU A 43 13.89 5.30 5.96
CA LEU A 43 14.15 3.95 5.49
C LEU A 43 15.64 3.71 5.28
N GLN A 44 16.34 3.52 6.40
CA GLN A 44 17.78 3.25 6.35
C GLN A 44 18.05 1.95 5.58
N GLY A 45 18.81 2.06 4.49
CA GLY A 45 19.14 0.96 3.60
C GLY A 45 18.38 0.94 2.28
N THR A 46 17.57 1.96 1.97
CA THR A 46 17.04 2.17 0.62
C THR A 46 18.19 2.29 -0.37
N ARG A 47 18.10 1.55 -1.47
CA ARG A 47 19.05 1.59 -2.60
C ARG A 47 18.43 2.42 -3.70
N TRP A 48 19.22 3.26 -4.35
CA TRP A 48 18.75 4.13 -5.43
C TRP A 48 19.46 3.75 -6.72
N GLU A 49 18.71 3.71 -7.80
CA GLU A 49 19.22 3.53 -9.16
C GLU A 49 19.23 4.86 -9.92
N ASP A 50 20.02 4.90 -10.98
CA ASP A 50 20.00 6.02 -11.92
C ASP A 50 18.61 6.16 -12.54
N GLY A 51 18.09 7.38 -12.61
CA GLY A 51 16.75 7.65 -13.18
C GLY A 51 15.61 7.76 -12.15
N GLY A 52 15.91 7.65 -10.86
CA GLY A 52 14.94 7.94 -9.80
C GLY A 52 14.12 6.75 -9.31
N TRP A 53 14.54 5.53 -9.63
CA TRP A 53 14.02 4.33 -8.99
C TRP A 53 14.74 4.06 -7.68
N GLY A 54 14.03 3.54 -6.69
CA GLY A 54 14.64 3.09 -5.44
C GLY A 54 13.95 1.86 -4.89
N GLU A 55 14.69 1.07 -4.13
CA GLU A 55 14.20 -0.16 -3.54
C GLU A 55 14.52 -0.23 -2.05
N TYR A 56 13.57 -0.72 -1.28
CA TYR A 56 13.72 -1.05 0.13
C TYR A 56 13.07 -2.40 0.41
N ASP A 57 13.82 -3.34 0.96
CA ASP A 57 13.32 -4.67 1.33
C ASP A 57 13.78 -5.04 2.74
N LYS A 58 12.87 -4.95 3.70
CA LYS A 58 13.06 -5.32 5.11
C LYS A 58 11.72 -5.65 5.77
N ASN A 59 11.77 -6.44 6.84
CA ASN A 59 10.63 -6.72 7.72
C ASN A 59 9.40 -7.26 6.98
N GLY A 60 9.61 -8.02 5.90
CA GLY A 60 8.52 -8.59 5.11
C GLY A 60 7.78 -7.59 4.22
N ILE A 61 8.34 -6.40 4.01
CA ILE A 61 7.83 -5.37 3.08
C ILE A 61 8.90 -5.11 2.03
N SER A 62 8.46 -5.09 0.76
CA SER A 62 9.24 -4.61 -0.37
C SER A 62 8.58 -3.36 -0.92
N LEU A 63 9.31 -2.26 -0.93
CA LEU A 63 8.91 -0.95 -1.44
C LEU A 63 9.78 -0.61 -2.64
N GLU A 64 9.13 -0.27 -3.74
CA GLU A 64 9.77 0.25 -4.94
C GLU A 64 9.27 1.68 -5.18
N PHE A 65 10.19 2.63 -5.18
CA PHE A 65 9.93 4.06 -5.30
C PHE A 65 10.13 4.50 -6.74
N ASN A 66 9.16 5.27 -7.25
CA ASN A 66 9.25 5.91 -8.55
C ASN A 66 9.25 7.44 -8.37
N LEU A 67 10.42 8.05 -8.58
CA LEU A 67 10.66 9.51 -8.55
C LEU A 67 10.83 10.07 -9.99
N ALA A 68 10.16 9.46 -10.96
CA ALA A 68 10.07 10.00 -12.31
C ALA A 68 9.22 11.27 -12.33
N GLY A 69 9.62 12.24 -13.15
CA GLY A 69 8.93 13.51 -13.27
C GLY A 69 9.89 14.68 -13.50
N SER A 70 9.31 15.84 -13.80
CA SER A 70 10.02 17.11 -13.80
C SER A 70 10.43 17.48 -12.38
N GLU A 71 11.56 18.16 -12.23
CA GLU A 71 11.94 18.76 -10.96
C GLU A 71 11.40 20.20 -10.84
N PRO A 72 10.95 20.62 -9.65
CA PRO A 72 10.82 19.82 -8.43
C PRO A 72 9.70 18.77 -8.54
N LEU A 73 9.83 17.67 -7.79
CA LEU A 73 8.85 16.58 -7.80
C LEU A 73 7.56 17.02 -7.10
N ASP A 74 6.41 16.85 -7.73
CA ASP A 74 5.09 17.18 -7.17
C ASP A 74 4.43 15.98 -6.47
N GLY A 75 4.97 14.78 -6.69
CA GLY A 75 4.50 13.54 -6.12
C GLY A 75 5.48 12.41 -6.39
N ILE A 76 5.34 11.33 -5.64
CA ILE A 76 6.02 10.05 -5.91
C ILE A 76 5.01 8.91 -5.83
N MET A 77 5.30 7.83 -6.54
CA MET A 77 4.57 6.59 -6.43
C MET A 77 5.42 5.54 -5.72
N ILE A 78 4.77 4.74 -4.87
CA ILE A 78 5.41 3.64 -4.15
C ILE A 78 4.61 2.37 -4.44
N HIS A 79 5.27 1.40 -5.04
CA HIS A 79 4.72 0.07 -5.24
C HIS A 79 5.01 -0.77 -4.00
N VAL A 80 3.97 -1.07 -3.22
CA VAL A 80 4.11 -1.83 -1.97
C VAL A 80 3.83 -3.30 -2.22
N ARG A 81 4.72 -4.17 -1.74
CA ARG A 81 4.62 -5.64 -1.83
C ARG A 81 5.00 -6.27 -0.48
N GLY A 82 4.62 -7.53 -0.28
CA GLY A 82 4.89 -8.28 0.96
C GLY A 82 3.73 -8.22 1.96
N GLY A 83 3.97 -8.61 3.21
CA GLY A 83 2.93 -8.71 4.25
C GLY A 83 3.32 -8.17 5.62
N GLY A 84 4.38 -7.38 5.69
CA GLY A 84 4.76 -6.70 6.93
C GLY A 84 3.88 -5.48 7.25
N ASP A 85 4.14 -4.89 8.41
CA ASP A 85 3.42 -3.71 8.90
C ASP A 85 3.93 -2.40 8.28
N LEU A 86 3.18 -1.88 7.31
CA LEU A 86 3.52 -0.70 6.52
C LEU A 86 3.24 0.63 7.23
N PHE A 87 2.20 0.67 8.07
CA PHE A 87 1.63 1.93 8.56
C PHE A 87 2.54 2.74 9.48
N PRO A 88 3.37 2.13 10.35
CA PRO A 88 4.36 2.89 11.11
C PRO A 88 5.30 3.71 10.22
N LEU A 89 5.69 3.16 9.06
CA LEU A 89 6.58 3.84 8.10
C LEU A 89 5.87 5.02 7.41
N LEU A 90 4.62 4.81 6.97
CA LEU A 90 3.82 5.86 6.34
C LEU A 90 3.52 7.01 7.31
N LYS A 91 3.19 6.69 8.56
CA LYS A 91 2.94 7.68 9.62
C LYS A 91 4.20 8.51 9.91
N GLU A 92 5.39 7.89 9.90
CA GLU A 92 6.67 8.60 10.07
C GLU A 92 6.94 9.58 8.92
N PHE A 93 6.69 9.20 7.66
CA PHE A 93 6.81 10.13 6.53
C PHE A 93 5.91 11.35 6.70
N SER A 94 4.64 11.12 7.04
CA SER A 94 3.67 12.20 7.23
C SER A 94 4.04 13.12 8.37
N ALA A 95 4.41 12.56 9.53
CA ALA A 95 4.78 13.34 10.71
C ALA A 95 6.04 14.19 10.49
N ARG A 96 7.03 13.67 9.74
CA ARG A 96 8.34 14.30 9.61
C ARG A 96 8.44 15.33 8.49
N TYR A 97 7.73 15.13 7.39
CA TYR A 97 7.93 15.93 6.17
C TYR A 97 6.69 16.68 5.68
N GLY A 98 5.56 16.60 6.39
CA GLY A 98 4.31 17.20 5.92
C GLY A 98 3.80 16.55 4.64
N TRP A 99 4.06 15.26 4.50
CA TRP A 99 3.66 14.46 3.35
C TRP A 99 2.34 13.74 3.63
N TYR A 100 1.47 13.71 2.64
CA TYR A 100 0.18 13.03 2.70
C TYR A 100 0.23 11.81 1.79
N VAL A 101 -0.26 10.69 2.32
CA VAL A 101 -0.29 9.42 1.61
C VAL A 101 -1.70 9.20 1.09
N LEU A 102 -1.81 9.05 -0.23
CA LEU A 102 -3.03 8.64 -0.91
C LEU A 102 -2.95 7.12 -1.14
N LEU A 103 -3.84 6.40 -0.45
CA LEU A 103 -4.05 4.97 -0.64
C LEU A 103 -4.96 4.76 -1.87
N PRO A 104 -5.14 3.52 -2.37
CA PRO A 104 -5.99 3.29 -3.55
C PRO A 104 -7.44 3.77 -3.41
N GLY A 105 -7.97 3.78 -2.18
CA GLY A 105 -9.34 4.24 -1.91
C GLY A 105 -9.43 5.72 -1.52
N GLU A 106 -8.54 6.19 -0.65
CA GLU A 106 -8.68 7.49 0.02
C GLU A 106 -7.33 7.97 0.60
N TRP A 107 -7.24 9.25 0.96
CA TRP A 107 -6.13 9.74 1.78
C TRP A 107 -6.06 9.01 3.12
N MET A 108 -4.86 8.62 3.55
CA MET A 108 -4.65 7.84 4.77
C MET A 108 -5.26 8.48 6.02
N HIS A 109 -5.35 9.82 6.09
CA HIS A 109 -5.96 10.54 7.21
C HIS A 109 -7.49 10.63 7.17
N HIS A 110 -8.11 10.31 6.03
CA HIS A 110 -9.57 10.22 5.87
C HIS A 110 -10.08 8.78 5.85
N ALA A 111 -9.21 7.81 5.56
CA ALA A 111 -9.54 6.39 5.61
C ALA A 111 -9.97 5.98 7.02
N ALA A 112 -11.13 5.32 7.13
CA ALA A 112 -11.68 4.88 8.41
C ALA A 112 -10.82 3.78 9.05
N THR A 113 -10.30 2.86 8.23
CA THR A 113 -9.51 1.69 8.65
C THR A 113 -8.45 1.36 7.59
N PRO A 114 -7.42 2.20 7.42
CA PRO A 114 -6.46 2.01 6.34
C PRO A 114 -5.62 0.73 6.52
N GLU A 115 -5.36 0.30 7.76
CA GLU A 115 -4.73 -1.00 8.04
C GLU A 115 -5.58 -2.18 7.51
N ALA A 116 -6.91 -2.08 7.57
CA ALA A 116 -7.80 -3.11 7.05
C ALA A 116 -7.77 -3.17 5.51
N GLU A 117 -7.66 -2.02 4.83
CA GLU A 117 -7.49 -2.00 3.36
C GLU A 117 -6.21 -2.72 2.90
N TRP A 118 -5.11 -2.56 3.65
CA TRP A 118 -3.87 -3.29 3.39
C TRP A 118 -4.02 -4.79 3.65
N MET A 119 -4.74 -5.18 4.71
CA MET A 119 -5.03 -6.59 4.99
C MET A 119 -5.91 -7.22 3.90
N ASP A 120 -6.97 -6.52 3.47
CA ASP A 120 -7.86 -6.98 2.40
C ASP A 120 -7.11 -7.15 1.07
N PHE A 121 -6.20 -6.23 0.77
CA PHE A 121 -5.32 -6.36 -0.39
C PHE A 121 -4.43 -7.61 -0.30
N GLN A 122 -3.84 -7.90 0.87
CA GLN A 122 -3.01 -9.08 1.07
C GLN A 122 -3.82 -10.36 0.91
N ASP A 123 -5.02 -10.43 1.50
CA ASP A 123 -5.93 -11.57 1.37
C ASP A 123 -6.33 -11.81 -0.08
N TYR A 124 -6.68 -10.75 -0.80
CA TYR A 124 -6.99 -10.83 -2.23
C TYR A 124 -5.77 -11.30 -3.05
N ARG A 125 -4.59 -10.73 -2.79
CA ARG A 125 -3.35 -11.15 -3.45
C ARG A 125 -3.12 -12.63 -3.25
N ASP A 126 -3.16 -13.09 -2.02
CA ASP A 126 -2.88 -14.49 -1.69
C ASP A 126 -3.91 -15.42 -2.36
N GLN A 127 -5.17 -15.01 -2.46
CA GLN A 127 -6.19 -15.76 -3.21
C GLN A 127 -5.85 -15.94 -4.70
N VAL A 128 -5.28 -14.92 -5.34
CA VAL A 128 -5.03 -14.92 -6.80
C VAL A 128 -3.62 -15.35 -7.20
N THR A 129 -2.66 -15.35 -6.26
CA THR A 129 -1.28 -15.80 -6.51
C THR A 129 -0.99 -17.24 -6.07
N VAL A 130 -1.89 -17.89 -5.32
CA VAL A 130 -1.77 -19.32 -5.01
C VAL A 130 -1.85 -20.15 -6.31
N PRO A 131 -0.85 -21.01 -6.60
CA PRO A 131 -0.88 -21.91 -7.75
C PRO A 131 -2.15 -22.76 -7.78
N ALA A 132 -2.67 -23.04 -8.97
CA ALA A 132 -3.94 -23.77 -9.14
C ALA A 132 -3.95 -25.15 -8.44
N ASP A 133 -2.78 -25.77 -8.24
CA ASP A 133 -2.61 -27.09 -7.63
C ASP A 133 -2.72 -27.11 -6.09
N GLU A 134 -2.68 -25.94 -5.43
CA GLU A 134 -2.80 -25.83 -3.96
C GLU A 134 -4.17 -25.29 -3.50
N LYS A 135 -5.08 -25.00 -4.43
CA LYS A 135 -6.45 -24.66 -4.07
C LYS A 135 -7.12 -25.91 -3.48
N PRO A 136 -7.57 -25.92 -2.21
CA PRO A 136 -8.35 -27.03 -1.73
C PRO A 136 -9.55 -27.18 -2.65
N ALA A 137 -9.72 -28.38 -3.21
CA ALA A 137 -10.86 -28.70 -4.04
C ALA A 137 -12.12 -28.24 -3.30
N ARG A 138 -12.96 -27.42 -3.94
CA ARG A 138 -14.29 -27.05 -3.43
C ARG A 138 -15.10 -28.34 -3.27
N GLY A 139 -14.93 -28.98 -2.12
CA GLY A 139 -15.43 -30.30 -1.79
C GLY A 139 -16.36 -30.21 -0.60
N PHE A 140 -17.66 -30.14 -0.94
CA PHE A 140 -18.62 -31.06 -0.34
C PHE A 140 -18.93 -30.93 1.16
N LEU A 141 -19.70 -29.91 1.55
CA LEU A 141 -20.64 -30.02 2.68
C LEU A 141 -22.03 -29.48 2.33
N ALA A 142 -22.54 -29.87 1.16
CA ALA A 142 -23.97 -30.06 0.97
C ALA A 142 -24.28 -31.55 1.19
N GLY A 143 -24.83 -31.89 2.36
CA GLY A 143 -25.55 -33.14 2.54
C GLY A 143 -24.79 -34.29 3.23
N LEU A 144 -24.61 -34.20 4.55
CA LEU A 144 -24.58 -35.40 5.39
C LEU A 144 -25.49 -35.25 6.63
N LYS A 145 -26.77 -34.92 6.39
CA LYS A 145 -27.87 -35.22 7.33
C LYS A 145 -28.84 -36.22 6.70
N ARG A 146 -28.38 -37.45 6.43
CA ARG A 146 -29.25 -38.64 6.31
C ARG A 146 -28.39 -39.91 6.20
N ARG A 147 -28.06 -40.53 7.35
CA ARG A 147 -27.84 -41.98 7.55
C ARG A 147 -27.10 -42.23 8.87
N LEU A 148 -27.77 -41.95 9.99
CA LEU A 148 -27.48 -42.61 11.27
C LEU A 148 -28.80 -42.70 12.04
N LEU A 149 -29.66 -43.61 11.60
CA LEU A 149 -30.74 -44.23 12.36
C LEU A 149 -31.13 -45.48 11.57
N GLY A 150 -30.37 -46.55 11.82
CA GLY A 150 -30.84 -47.91 11.54
C GLY A 150 -31.92 -48.30 12.55
N PRO A 151 -32.78 -49.28 12.24
CA PRO A 151 -33.92 -49.63 13.07
C PRO A 151 -33.45 -50.36 14.33
N SER A 152 -34.11 -50.12 15.45
CA SER A 152 -34.11 -51.02 16.59
C SER A 152 -35.55 -51.32 16.98
N ALA A 153 -35.72 -52.58 17.37
CA ALA A 153 -36.93 -53.36 17.60
C ALA A 153 -38.06 -52.66 18.36
#